data_AF-A0A8S4QRY4-F1
#
_entry.id   AF-A0A8S4QRY4-F1
#
_cell.length_a   1.000
_cell.length_b   1.000
_cell.length_c   1.000
_cell.angle_alpha   90.00
_cell.angle_beta   90.00
_cell.angle_gamma   90.00
#
_symmetry.space_group_name_H-M   'P 1'
#
loop_
_entity.id
_entity.type
_entity.pdbx_description
1 polymer ?
#
loop_
_entity_poly.entity_id
_entity_poly.type
_entity_poly.pdbx_seq_one_letter_code
_entity_poly.pdbx_strand_id
1 'polypeptide(L)'
;MSARRLRQLLPPREHYERPRLEAVLYLGVPEHPICGGQTLFVAPEEAEAEAETALVTLPPAHNSLNLVYCDAGAACFTKYLSKLTMTPQELFYIVTCTYTE
;
A
#
# COMPACT_ATOMS: atom_id res chain seq x y z
N MET A 1 9.28 9.09 11.26
CA MET A 1 8.65 10.10 10.38
C MET A 1 7.38 10.65 11.05
N SER A 2 7.26 11.95 11.30
CA SER A 2 6.11 12.57 12.01
C SER A 2 4.73 12.20 11.41
N ALA A 3 3.76 11.85 12.27
CA ALA A 3 2.37 11.49 11.93
C ALA A 3 1.66 12.46 10.97
N ARG A 4 2.10 13.73 10.96
CA ARG A 4 1.61 14.77 10.05
C ARG A 4 1.88 14.48 8.56
N ARG A 5 2.94 13.72 8.23
CA ARG A 5 3.29 13.36 6.85
C ARG A 5 2.50 12.17 6.30
N LEU A 6 2.07 11.25 7.16
CA LEU A 6 1.24 10.10 6.74
C LEU A 6 -0.12 10.58 6.22
N ARG A 7 -0.77 11.55 6.90
CA ARG A 7 -2.06 12.11 6.46
C ARG A 7 -2.04 12.76 5.06
N GLN A 8 -0.88 13.19 4.56
CA GLN A 8 -0.75 13.72 3.19
C GLN A 8 -0.70 12.63 2.11
N LEU A 9 -0.38 11.40 2.49
CA LEU A 9 -0.28 10.25 1.57
C LEU A 9 -1.53 9.38 1.60
N LEU A 10 -2.33 9.47 2.67
CA LEU A 10 -3.55 8.70 2.82
C LEU A 10 -4.68 9.31 1.97
N PRO A 11 -5.57 8.46 1.41
CA PRO A 11 -6.77 8.94 0.74
C PRO A 11 -7.70 9.68 1.73
N PRO A 12 -8.75 10.37 1.23
CA PRO A 12 -9.80 10.95 2.07
C PRO A 12 -10.48 9.89 2.95
N ARG A 13 -10.96 10.29 4.14
CA ARG A 13 -11.57 9.37 5.14
C ARG A 13 -12.73 8.54 4.57
N GLU A 14 -13.50 9.16 3.69
CA GLU A 14 -14.65 8.57 2.97
C GLU A 14 -14.27 7.27 2.22
N HIS A 15 -13.02 7.14 1.76
CA HIS A 15 -12.57 5.97 1.01
C HIS A 15 -12.32 4.73 1.88
N TYR A 16 -12.23 4.89 3.20
CA TYR A 16 -11.96 3.79 4.15
C TYR A 16 -12.88 3.85 5.38
N GLU A 17 -14.05 4.45 5.27
CA GLU A 17 -15.06 4.50 6.34
C GLU A 17 -15.89 3.22 6.46
N ARG A 18 -15.80 2.31 5.48
CA ARG A 18 -16.58 1.06 5.43
C ARG A 18 -15.67 -0.16 5.24
N PRO A 19 -16.13 -1.35 5.67
CA PRO A 19 -15.46 -2.58 5.34
C PRO A 19 -15.38 -2.78 3.81
N ARG A 20 -14.24 -3.31 3.35
CA ARG A 20 -14.01 -3.59 1.92
C ARG A 20 -12.96 -4.67 1.74
N LEU A 21 -12.98 -5.32 0.58
CA LEU A 21 -11.91 -6.21 0.14
C LEU A 21 -11.05 -5.50 -0.90
N GLU A 22 -9.75 -5.42 -0.64
CA GLU A 22 -8.76 -4.90 -1.58
C GLU A 22 -8.04 -6.07 -2.26
N ALA A 23 -8.13 -6.14 -3.58
CA ALA A 23 -7.37 -7.07 -4.41
C ALA A 23 -6.22 -6.32 -5.09
N VAL A 24 -4.98 -6.70 -4.79
CA VAL A 24 -3.76 -6.03 -5.28
C VAL A 24 -2.89 -7.03 -6.05
N LEU A 25 -2.73 -6.81 -7.35
CA LEU A 25 -1.90 -7.62 -8.23
C LEU A 25 -0.70 -6.82 -8.75
N TYR A 26 0.51 -7.35 -8.56
CA TYR A 26 1.73 -6.78 -9.13
C TYR A 26 2.14 -7.51 -10.41
N LEU A 27 2.45 -6.76 -11.47
CA LEU A 27 2.87 -7.28 -12.78
C LEU A 27 4.14 -6.58 -13.26
N GLY A 28 5.04 -7.33 -13.88
CA GLY A 28 6.33 -6.80 -14.38
C GLY A 28 7.35 -6.42 -13.30
N VAL A 29 7.21 -6.88 -12.05
CA VAL A 29 8.19 -6.59 -10.98
C VAL A 29 9.55 -7.19 -11.36
N PRO A 30 10.65 -6.41 -11.31
CA PRO A 30 12.00 -6.93 -11.56
C PRO A 30 12.40 -8.02 -10.57
N GLU A 31 13.31 -8.90 -10.97
CA GLU A 31 13.79 -10.00 -10.12
C GLU A 31 14.79 -9.54 -9.06
N HIS A 32 15.43 -8.37 -9.24
CA HIS A 32 16.34 -7.82 -8.24
C HIS A 32 15.59 -7.05 -7.14
N PRO A 33 16.20 -6.88 -5.96
CA PRO A 33 15.60 -6.07 -4.90
C PRO A 33 15.32 -4.64 -5.36
N ILE A 34 14.15 -4.11 -4.98
CA ILE A 34 13.75 -2.72 -5.20
C ILE A 34 13.44 -2.02 -3.88
N CYS A 35 13.61 -0.71 -3.85
CA CYS A 35 13.34 0.13 -2.68
C CYS A 35 12.00 0.87 -2.82
N GLY A 36 10.99 0.44 -2.05
CA GLY A 36 9.64 1.03 -2.08
C GLY A 36 8.72 0.27 -3.03
N GLY A 37 7.65 0.92 -3.49
CA GLY A 37 6.64 0.28 -4.36
C GLY A 37 5.70 -0.70 -3.65
N GLN A 38 6.02 -1.10 -2.41
CA GLN A 38 5.15 -1.90 -1.56
C GLN A 38 3.88 -1.14 -1.16
N THR A 39 2.77 -1.86 -1.04
CA THR A 39 1.50 -1.31 -0.52
C THR A 39 1.41 -1.59 0.98
N LEU A 40 1.13 -0.55 1.77
CA LEU A 40 1.01 -0.62 3.21
C LEU A 40 -0.44 -0.42 3.61
N PHE A 41 -0.91 -1.21 4.56
CA PHE A 41 -2.21 -1.05 5.22
C PHE A 41 -1.97 -0.60 6.65
N VAL A 42 -2.71 0.41 7.08
CA VAL A 42 -2.52 1.10 8.37
C VAL A 42 -3.88 1.41 8.99
N ALA A 43 -3.93 1.51 10.32
CA ALA A 43 -5.02 2.13 11.06
C ALA A 43 -4.63 3.56 11.43
N PRO A 44 -5.05 4.60 10.68
CA PRO A 44 -4.61 5.97 10.91
C PRO A 44 -5.01 6.52 12.29
N GLU A 45 -6.09 6.00 12.86
CA GLU A 45 -6.67 6.42 14.14
C GLU A 45 -5.94 5.77 15.33
N GLU A 46 -5.32 4.61 15.15
CA GLU A 46 -4.51 3.92 16.18
C GLU A 46 -3.04 4.36 16.17
N ALA A 47 -2.59 4.95 15.05
CA ALA A 47 -1.22 5.42 14.83
C ALA A 47 -0.80 6.62 15.70
N GLU A 48 -1.70 7.19 16.52
CA GLU A 48 -1.35 8.21 17.52
C GLU A 48 -0.74 7.61 18.81
N ALA A 49 -0.95 6.31 19.08
CA ALA A 49 -0.43 5.62 20.26
C ALA A 49 0.84 4.78 19.98
N GLU A 50 0.93 4.17 18.79
CA GLU A 50 2.11 3.43 18.33
C GLU A 50 2.49 3.95 16.94
N ALA A 51 3.40 4.92 16.94
CA ALA A 51 3.85 5.53 15.72
C ALA A 51 4.60 4.49 14.86
N GLU A 52 4.15 4.32 13.61
CA GLU A 52 4.93 3.84 12.46
C GLU A 52 4.83 2.35 12.05
N THR A 53 3.97 1.53 12.66
CA THR A 53 3.81 0.13 12.23
C THR A 53 2.64 -0.06 11.27
N ALA A 54 2.92 -0.58 10.07
CA ALA A 54 1.88 -1.07 9.17
C ALA A 54 1.24 -2.34 9.74
N LEU A 55 -0.09 -2.44 9.63
CA LEU A 55 -0.83 -3.66 9.96
C LEU A 55 -0.43 -4.78 9.01
N VAL A 56 -0.35 -4.46 7.72
CA VAL A 56 0.05 -5.37 6.64
C VAL A 56 0.95 -4.62 5.66
N THR A 57 2.00 -5.28 5.18
CA THR A 57 2.84 -4.79 4.09
C THR A 57 2.84 -5.82 2.97
N LEU A 58 2.47 -5.38 1.76
CA LEU A 58 2.51 -6.19 0.54
C LEU A 58 3.78 -5.85 -0.24
N PRO A 59 4.83 -6.70 -0.21
CA PRO A 59 6.01 -6.49 -1.04
C PRO A 59 5.64 -6.70 -2.52
N PRO A 60 6.20 -5.91 -3.46
CA PRO A 60 6.00 -6.17 -4.89
C PRO A 60 6.59 -7.54 -5.25
N ALA A 61 5.77 -8.41 -5.83
CA ALA A 61 6.20 -9.69 -6.37
C ALA A 61 5.46 -9.99 -7.67
N HIS A 62 6.18 -10.35 -8.73
CA HIS A 62 5.58 -10.57 -10.05
C HIS A 62 4.49 -11.64 -10.00
N ASN A 63 3.33 -11.34 -10.61
CA ASN A 63 2.18 -12.23 -10.72
C ASN A 63 1.65 -12.72 -9.36
N SER A 64 1.72 -11.85 -8.33
CA SER A 64 1.15 -12.11 -7.01
C SER A 64 -0.17 -11.36 -6.82
N LEU A 65 -1.27 -12.10 -6.67
CA LEU A 65 -2.56 -11.55 -6.27
C LEU A 65 -2.69 -11.61 -4.75
N ASN A 66 -2.81 -10.44 -4.13
CA ASN A 66 -3.01 -10.28 -2.70
C ASN A 66 -4.46 -9.90 -2.44
N LEU A 67 -5.10 -10.54 -1.46
CA LEU A 67 -6.45 -10.22 -1.02
C LEU A 67 -6.38 -9.77 0.43
N VAL A 68 -6.78 -8.53 0.70
CA VAL A 68 -6.75 -7.94 2.03
C VAL A 68 -8.15 -7.49 2.40
N TYR A 69 -8.72 -8.09 3.44
CA TYR A 69 -9.96 -7.61 4.03
C TYR A 69 -9.64 -6.44 4.97
N CYS A 70 -10.28 -5.31 4.72
CA CYS A 70 -10.06 -4.06 5.43
C CYS A 70 -11.32 -3.71 6.22
N ASP A 71 -11.22 -3.67 7.55
CA ASP A 71 -12.26 -3.11 8.39
C ASP A 71 -12.40 -1.59 8.19
N ALA A 72 -13.53 -1.04 8.64
CA ALA A 72 -13.74 0.40 8.67
C ALA A 72 -12.63 1.09 9.48
N GLY A 73 -11.96 2.07 8.87
CA GLY A 73 -10.79 2.74 9.45
C GLY A 73 -9.45 2.26 8.90
N ALA A 74 -9.38 1.10 8.24
CA ALA A 74 -8.14 0.63 7.60
C ALA A 74 -7.87 1.35 6.28
N ALA A 75 -6.86 2.20 6.24
CA ALA A 75 -6.42 2.90 5.04
C ALA A 75 -5.21 2.19 4.42
N CYS A 76 -4.98 2.40 3.13
CA CYS A 76 -3.78 1.90 2.46
C CYS A 76 -3.13 2.96 1.58
N PHE A 77 -1.83 2.82 1.36
CA PHE A 77 -1.07 3.64 0.41
C PHE A 77 0.11 2.85 -0.15
N THR A 78 0.59 3.24 -1.32
CA THR A 78 1.80 2.66 -1.92
C THR A 78 3.01 3.53 -1.59
N LYS A 79 4.05 2.92 -1.02
CA LYS A 79 5.29 3.61 -0.70
C LYS A 79 5.98 4.07 -1.98
N TYR A 80 6.52 5.28 -1.95
CA TYR A 80 7.30 5.84 -3.05
C TYR A 80 8.39 4.85 -3.51
N LEU A 81 8.38 4.56 -4.82
CA LEU A 81 9.39 3.73 -5.48
C LEU A 81 10.62 4.57 -5.80
N SER A 82 11.77 4.18 -5.25
CA SER A 82 13.04 4.83 -5.56
C SER A 82 13.56 4.41 -6.93
N LYS A 83 13.92 5.38 -7.76
CA LYS A 83 14.59 5.12 -9.05
C LYS A 83 16.04 4.64 -8.90
N LEU A 84 16.63 4.73 -7.70
CA LEU A 84 18.03 4.32 -7.48
C LEU A 84 18.24 2.80 -7.60
N THR A 85 17.18 2.01 -7.42
CA THR A 85 17.20 0.56 -7.53
C THR A 85 16.46 0.08 -8.78
N MET A 86 16.29 0.94 -9.78
CA MET A 86 15.54 0.66 -11.02
C MET A 86 16.43 0.99 -12.21
N THR A 87 16.43 0.14 -13.24
CA THR A 87 17.03 0.53 -14.53
C THR A 87 16.07 1.46 -15.30
N PRO A 88 16.55 2.31 -16.22
CA PRO A 88 15.70 3.27 -16.92
C PRO A 88 14.57 2.66 -17.76
N GLN A 89 14.69 1.38 -18.14
CA GLN A 89 13.72 0.65 -18.95
C GLN A 89 12.76 -0.22 -18.13
N GLU A 90 13.04 -0.41 -16.85
CA GLU A 90 12.17 -1.19 -15.97
C GLU A 90 10.95 -0.41 -15.54
N LEU A 91 9.81 -1.06 -15.65
CA LEU A 91 8.51 -0.60 -15.19
C LEU A 91 7.80 -1.80 -14.59
N PHE A 92 7.02 -1.57 -13.53
CA PHE A 92 6.05 -2.55 -13.08
C PHE A 92 4.72 -1.85 -12.82
N TYR A 93 3.66 -2.65 -12.83
CA TYR A 93 2.29 -2.21 -12.73
C TYR A 93 1.65 -2.80 -11.49
N ILE A 94 0.77 -2.02 -10.87
CA ILE A 94 -0.08 -2.46 -9.78
C ILE A 94 -1.51 -2.35 -10.28
N VAL A 95 -2.25 -3.45 -10.24
CA VAL A 95 -3.69 -3.47 -10.49
C VAL A 95 -4.38 -3.58 -9.13
N THR A 96 -5.20 -2.59 -8.80
CA THR A 96 -5.96 -2.55 -7.56
C THR A 96 -7.45 -2.58 -7.88
N CYS A 97 -8.17 -3.51 -7.26
CA CYS A 97 -9.62 -3.58 -7.31
C CYS A 97 -10.18 -3.57 -5.89
N THR A 98 -11.14 -2.69 -5.65
CA THR A 98 -11.82 -2.56 -4.36
C THR A 98 -13.23 -3.09 -4.49
N TYR A 99 -13.61 -4.01 -3.61
CA TYR A 99 -14.95 -4.59 -3.54
C TYR A 99 -15.63 -4.19 -2.23
N THR A 100 -16.87 -3.73 -2.34
CA THR A 100 -17.74 -3.40 -1.21
C THR A 100 -19.02 -4.21 -1.33
N GLU A 101 -19.56 -4.66 -0.20
CA GLU A 101 -20.89 -5.31 -0.14
C GLU A 101 -22.04 -4.32 -0.30
#